data_AF-A0A1Y6CH41-F1
#
_entry.id   AF-A0A1Y6CH41-F1
#
_cell.length_a   1.000
_cell.length_b   1.000
_cell.length_c   1.000
_cell.angle_alpha   90.00
_cell.angle_beta   90.00
_cell.angle_gamma   90.00
#
_symmetry.space_group_name_H-M   'P 1'
#
loop_
_entity.id
_entity.type
_entity.pdbx_description
1 polymer ?
#
loop_
_entity_poly.entity_id
_entity_poly.type
_entity_poly.pdbx_seq_one_letter_code
_entity_poly.pdbx_strand_id
1 'polypeptide(L)'
;MYIVGTIIFIWIATKLLFLLGRRVHALLGPPFTQVRIYDLRPPNWRTLGQDKRYWLYLLHLENKKYYVGITKNLKRRRREEWQRGNRCPKWLKIHRPRGYVGVYPLRTKDKRKAEQIESAFTKHLWKVYGRSNVRGGYYSSPKIRYKDS
;
A
#
# COMPACT_ATOMS: atom_id res chain seq x y z
N MET A 1 49.06 -29.59 -10.77
CA MET A 1 48.37 -28.94 -9.63
C MET A 1 47.81 -27.56 -10.02
N TYR A 2 46.85 -27.48 -10.97
CA TYR A 2 46.30 -26.18 -11.45
C TYR A 2 44.79 -25.99 -11.22
N ILE A 3 44.08 -27.03 -10.73
CA ILE A 3 42.61 -27.03 -10.64
C ILE A 3 42.12 -26.32 -9.36
N VAL A 4 42.89 -26.38 -8.27
CA VAL A 4 42.49 -25.78 -6.98
C VAL A 4 42.56 -24.24 -7.03
N GLY A 5 43.53 -23.69 -7.77
CA GLY A 5 43.72 -22.23 -7.89
C GLY A 5 42.60 -21.53 -8.67
N THR A 6 42.11 -22.14 -9.75
CA THR A 6 41.04 -21.57 -10.60
C THR A 6 39.69 -21.54 -9.89
N ILE A 7 39.37 -22.55 -9.07
CA ILE A 7 38.13 -22.59 -8.29
C ILE A 7 38.12 -21.47 -7.24
N ILE A 8 39.24 -21.25 -6.55
CA ILE A 8 39.39 -20.18 -5.56
C ILE A 8 39.25 -18.80 -6.23
N PHE A 9 39.84 -18.62 -7.41
CA PHE A 9 39.78 -17.35 -8.15
C PHE A 9 38.35 -17.02 -8.63
N ILE A 10 37.61 -18.02 -9.13
CA ILE A 10 36.19 -17.86 -9.51
C ILE A 10 35.34 -17.51 -8.28
N TRP A 11 35.62 -18.11 -7.13
CA TRP A 11 34.90 -17.83 -5.89
C TRP A 11 35.17 -16.42 -5.34
N ILE A 12 36.41 -15.94 -5.47
CA ILE A 12 36.78 -14.57 -5.09
C ILE A 12 36.18 -13.54 -6.05
N ALA A 13 36.25 -13.77 -7.38
CA ALA A 13 35.72 -12.87 -8.38
C ALA A 13 34.20 -12.71 -8.30
N THR A 14 33.47 -13.81 -8.03
CA THR A 14 32.02 -13.77 -7.80
C THR A 14 31.65 -13.03 -6.52
N LYS A 15 32.41 -13.20 -5.43
CA LYS A 15 32.22 -12.39 -4.20
C LYS A 15 32.52 -10.90 -4.43
N LEU A 16 33.53 -10.56 -5.22
CA LEU A 16 33.92 -9.17 -5.48
C LEU A 16 32.88 -8.46 -6.36
N LEU A 17 32.36 -9.14 -7.39
CA LEU A 17 31.28 -8.64 -8.23
C LEU A 17 29.97 -8.44 -7.42
N PHE A 18 29.69 -9.36 -6.48
CA PHE A 18 28.56 -9.24 -5.55
C PHE A 18 28.72 -8.07 -4.56
N LEU A 19 29.93 -7.79 -4.10
CA LEU A 19 30.23 -6.66 -3.22
C LEU A 19 30.20 -5.32 -3.95
N LEU A 20 30.64 -5.26 -5.21
CA LEU A 20 30.57 -4.06 -6.05
C LEU A 20 29.13 -3.72 -6.45
N GLY A 21 28.29 -4.73 -6.71
CA GLY A 21 26.85 -4.55 -6.98
C GLY A 21 26.07 -3.93 -5.81
N ARG A 22 26.58 -4.04 -4.57
CA ARG A 22 25.96 -3.45 -3.38
C ARG A 22 26.25 -1.96 -3.18
N ARG A 23 27.23 -1.39 -3.90
CA ARG A 23 27.65 0.01 -3.71
C ARG A 23 26.98 1.02 -4.67
N VAL A 24 26.45 0.58 -5.80
CA VAL A 24 25.75 1.49 -6.73
C VAL A 24 24.34 1.86 -6.22
N HIS A 25 23.76 1.04 -5.34
CA HIS A 25 22.44 1.28 -4.74
C HIS A 25 22.41 2.32 -3.60
N ALA A 26 23.57 2.81 -3.16
CA ALA A 26 23.66 3.72 -2.00
C ALA A 26 23.59 5.21 -2.35
N LEU A 27 23.77 5.58 -3.62
CA LEU A 27 23.88 6.99 -4.06
C LEU A 27 22.63 7.55 -4.75
N LEU A 28 21.65 6.71 -5.02
CA LEU A 28 20.31 7.12 -5.43
C LEU A 28 19.38 6.58 -4.33
N GLY A 29 18.99 7.45 -3.40
CA GLY A 29 18.07 7.07 -2.31
C GLY A 29 16.87 6.27 -2.85
N PRO A 30 16.36 5.28 -2.10
CA PRO A 30 15.38 4.35 -2.63
C PRO A 30 14.14 5.12 -3.13
N PRO A 31 13.67 4.87 -4.36
CA PRO A 31 12.49 5.52 -4.89
C PRO A 31 11.24 4.94 -4.21
N PHE A 32 10.94 5.37 -2.97
CA PHE A 32 9.70 5.06 -2.27
C PHE A 32 9.23 3.58 -2.37
N THR A 33 10.17 2.64 -2.42
CA THR A 33 9.88 1.22 -2.64
C THR A 33 10.37 0.44 -1.43
N GLN A 34 9.42 -0.32 -0.85
CA GLN A 34 9.52 -1.04 0.42
C GLN A 34 9.45 -0.18 1.70
N VAL A 35 8.37 0.59 1.85
CA VAL A 35 7.71 0.54 3.15
C VAL A 35 7.12 -0.87 3.24
N ARG A 36 7.77 -1.78 3.97
CA ARG A 36 7.14 -3.06 4.34
C ARG A 36 5.82 -2.68 4.97
N ILE A 37 4.74 -3.02 4.29
CA ILE A 37 3.42 -2.52 4.67
C ILE A 37 2.90 -3.16 5.97
N TYR A 38 3.76 -3.89 6.69
CA TYR A 38 3.52 -4.47 8.00
C TYR A 38 4.22 -3.69 9.14
N ASP A 39 5.17 -2.79 8.85
CA ASP A 39 5.94 -2.07 9.88
C ASP A 39 5.29 -0.75 10.33
N LEU A 40 4.14 -0.39 9.75
CA LEU A 40 3.34 0.74 10.20
C LEU A 40 2.39 0.27 11.29
N ARG A 41 2.92 0.21 12.53
CA ARG A 41 2.09 0.09 13.71
C ARG A 41 0.98 1.16 13.60
N PRO A 42 -0.31 0.78 13.58
CA PRO A 42 -1.38 1.75 13.39
C PRO A 42 -1.21 2.83 14.47
N PRO A 43 -1.33 4.12 14.12
CA PRO A 43 -1.18 5.16 15.12
C PRO A 43 -2.17 4.88 16.26
N ASN A 44 -1.79 5.20 17.49
CA ASN A 44 -2.63 4.95 18.66
C ASN A 44 -4.05 5.45 18.37
N TRP A 45 -5.01 4.53 18.28
CA TRP A 45 -6.36 4.84 17.82
C TRP A 45 -7.11 5.76 18.79
N ARG A 46 -6.59 5.93 20.02
CA ARG A 46 -7.10 6.89 21.01
C ARG A 46 -6.84 8.35 20.62
N THR A 47 -5.75 8.65 19.89
CA THR A 47 -5.35 10.04 19.56
C THR A 47 -5.81 10.51 18.17
N LEU A 48 -6.36 9.63 17.33
CA LEU A 48 -6.72 9.91 15.93
C LEU A 48 -8.10 10.58 15.73
N GLY A 49 -8.76 11.00 16.82
CA GLY A 49 -10.17 11.40 16.81
C GLY A 49 -10.47 12.90 16.66
N GLN A 50 -9.46 13.78 16.68
CA GLN A 50 -9.70 15.22 16.84
C GLN A 50 -9.24 16.12 15.68
N ASP A 51 -8.46 15.60 14.73
CA ASP A 51 -8.05 16.41 13.59
C ASP A 51 -9.13 16.41 12.49
N LYS A 52 -9.57 17.59 12.05
CA LYS A 52 -10.51 17.75 10.91
C LYS A 52 -9.91 17.33 9.55
N ARG A 53 -8.66 16.86 9.54
CA ARG A 53 -7.92 16.40 8.36
C ARG A 53 -8.28 14.97 7.95
N TYR A 54 -8.11 14.68 6.67
CA TYR A 54 -8.31 13.35 6.12
C TYR A 54 -7.12 12.44 6.39
N TRP A 55 -7.44 11.17 6.62
CA TRP A 55 -6.55 10.03 6.65
C TRP A 55 -6.79 9.20 5.41
N LEU A 56 -5.71 8.72 4.80
CA LEU A 56 -5.71 7.66 3.80
C LEU A 56 -5.40 6.35 4.49
N TYR A 57 -6.09 5.28 4.13
CA TYR A 57 -5.83 3.97 4.68
C TYR A 57 -5.88 2.90 3.60
N LEU A 58 -5.14 1.82 3.84
CA LEU A 58 -5.08 0.63 3.01
C LEU A 58 -5.52 -0.57 3.87
N LEU A 59 -6.52 -1.30 3.38
CA LEU A 59 -6.99 -2.55 3.96
C LEU A 59 -6.51 -3.72 3.12
N HIS A 60 -6.08 -4.79 3.78
CA HIS A 60 -5.99 -6.11 3.17
C HIS A 60 -7.28 -6.86 3.42
N LEU A 61 -7.79 -7.50 2.38
CA LEU A 61 -9.04 -8.23 2.39
C LEU A 61 -8.76 -9.72 2.13
N GLU A 62 -9.81 -10.53 2.21
CA GLU A 62 -9.79 -11.90 1.70
C GLU A 62 -9.39 -11.98 0.21
N ASN A 63 -8.95 -13.17 -0.21
CA ASN A 63 -8.61 -13.48 -1.60
C ASN A 63 -7.53 -12.55 -2.20
N LYS A 64 -6.57 -12.12 -1.36
CA LYS A 64 -5.45 -11.23 -1.73
C LYS A 64 -5.92 -9.93 -2.38
N LYS A 65 -7.10 -9.42 -1.98
CA LYS A 65 -7.65 -8.14 -2.44
C LYS A 65 -7.30 -7.01 -1.49
N TYR A 66 -7.35 -5.79 -2.00
CA TYR A 66 -7.04 -4.58 -1.25
C TYR A 66 -8.12 -3.52 -1.44
N TYR A 67 -8.27 -2.68 -0.42
CA TYR A 67 -9.12 -1.50 -0.48
C TYR A 67 -8.40 -0.27 0.04
N VAL A 68 -8.43 0.80 -0.75
CA VAL A 68 -7.96 2.12 -0.36
C VAL A 68 -9.18 2.96 0.00
N GLY A 69 -9.10 3.66 1.12
CA GLY A 69 -10.14 4.56 1.55
C GLY A 69 -9.59 5.84 2.18
N ILE A 70 -10.43 6.87 2.23
CA ILE A 70 -10.18 8.07 3.03
C ILE A 70 -11.26 8.28 4.10
N THR A 71 -10.87 8.89 5.21
CA THR A 71 -11.80 9.27 6.29
C THR A 71 -11.24 10.40 7.17
N LYS A 72 -12.11 11.21 7.78
CA LYS A 72 -11.73 12.11 8.87
C LYS A 72 -11.78 11.44 10.25
N ASN A 73 -12.39 10.27 10.33
CA ASN A 73 -12.55 9.52 11.58
C ASN A 73 -12.33 8.03 11.33
N LEU A 74 -11.13 7.55 11.66
CA LEU A 74 -10.75 6.15 11.47
C LEU A 74 -11.52 5.20 12.38
N LYS A 75 -11.85 5.60 13.61
CA LYS A 75 -12.60 4.75 14.56
C LYS A 75 -14.01 4.47 14.04
N ARG A 76 -14.71 5.51 13.57
CA ARG A 76 -16.04 5.36 12.94
C ARG A 76 -15.93 4.52 11.67
N ARG A 77 -14.95 4.80 10.80
CA ARG A 77 -14.79 4.12 9.53
C ARG A 77 -14.50 2.63 9.71
N ARG A 78 -13.58 2.27 10.60
CA ARG A 78 -13.30 0.88 10.99
C ARG A 78 -14.58 0.16 11.44
N ARG A 79 -15.39 0.78 12.29
CA ARG A 79 -16.66 0.19 12.72
C ARG A 79 -17.58 -0.09 11.53
N GLU A 80 -17.76 0.89 10.64
CA GLU A 80 -18.63 0.76 9.45
C GLU A 80 -18.13 -0.33 8.48
N GLU A 81 -16.81 -0.48 8.34
CA GLU A 81 -16.19 -1.48 7.48
C GLU A 81 -16.36 -2.90 8.01
N TRP A 82 -16.17 -3.11 9.32
CA TRP A 82 -16.31 -4.41 9.96
C TRP A 82 -17.76 -4.84 10.17
N GLN A 83 -18.68 -3.91 10.44
CA GLN A 83 -20.11 -4.21 10.63
C GLN A 83 -20.82 -4.57 9.32
N ARG A 84 -20.22 -4.26 8.15
CA ARG A 84 -20.74 -4.61 6.81
C ARG A 84 -22.18 -4.12 6.51
N GLY A 85 -22.65 -3.09 7.22
CA GLY A 85 -23.96 -2.47 7.01
C GLY A 85 -24.04 -1.57 5.76
N ASN A 86 -25.05 -0.70 5.69
CA ASN A 86 -25.30 0.15 4.51
C ASN A 86 -24.16 1.12 4.18
N ARG A 87 -23.39 1.55 5.18
CA ARG A 87 -22.24 2.44 5.02
C ARG A 87 -20.94 1.72 4.63
N CYS A 88 -20.95 0.40 4.59
CA CYS A 88 -19.80 -0.41 4.18
C CYS A 88 -19.64 -0.34 2.65
N PRO A 89 -18.44 -0.06 2.13
CA PRO A 89 -18.17 -0.12 0.69
C PRO A 89 -18.57 -1.45 0.07
N LYS A 90 -19.18 -1.41 -1.12
CA LYS A 90 -19.62 -2.64 -1.83
C LYS A 90 -18.51 -3.66 -1.98
N TRP A 91 -17.27 -3.20 -2.23
CA TRP A 91 -16.10 -4.07 -2.33
C TRP A 91 -15.82 -4.87 -1.06
N LEU A 92 -15.99 -4.25 0.12
CA LEU A 92 -15.80 -4.92 1.43
C LEU A 92 -16.96 -5.86 1.78
N LYS A 93 -18.12 -5.68 1.15
CA LYS A 93 -19.23 -6.65 1.25
C LYS A 93 -18.91 -7.93 0.48
N ILE A 94 -18.14 -7.86 -0.61
CA ILE A 94 -17.73 -9.01 -1.41
C ILE A 94 -16.48 -9.68 -0.80
N HIS A 95 -15.50 -8.88 -0.40
CA HIS A 95 -14.22 -9.34 0.16
C HIS A 95 -14.05 -8.84 1.59
N ARG A 96 -14.10 -9.74 2.58
CA ARG A 96 -14.10 -9.31 3.99
C ARG A 96 -12.75 -8.68 4.36
N PRO A 97 -12.75 -7.57 5.12
CA PRO A 97 -11.51 -6.98 5.63
C PRO A 97 -10.83 -7.92 6.62
N ARG A 98 -9.52 -8.09 6.46
CA ARG A 98 -8.68 -8.89 7.35
C ARG A 98 -7.82 -8.01 8.26
N GLY A 99 -7.58 -6.76 7.86
CA GLY A 99 -6.90 -5.78 8.70
C GLY A 99 -6.45 -4.54 7.92
N TYR A 100 -5.94 -3.56 8.66
CA TYR A 100 -5.28 -2.40 8.09
C TYR A 100 -3.83 -2.74 7.82
N VAL A 101 -3.45 -2.49 6.58
CA VAL A 101 -2.07 -2.55 6.11
C VAL A 101 -1.36 -1.23 6.42
N GLY A 102 -2.02 -0.10 6.20
CA GLY A 102 -1.40 1.20 6.49
C GLY A 102 -2.43 2.30 6.69
N VAL A 103 -2.02 3.34 7.42
CA VAL A 103 -2.82 4.53 7.68
C VAL A 103 -1.89 5.75 7.63
N TYR A 104 -2.21 6.72 6.79
CA TYR A 104 -1.38 7.87 6.47
C TYR A 104 -2.17 9.18 6.66
N PRO A 105 -1.66 10.16 7.41
CA PRO A 105 -2.29 11.47 7.49
C PRO A 105 -2.11 12.23 6.17
N LEU A 106 -3.19 12.64 5.52
CA LEU A 106 -3.11 13.45 4.29
C LEU A 106 -2.82 14.94 4.56
N ARG A 107 -2.85 15.34 5.84
CA ARG A 107 -2.63 16.72 6.30
C ARG A 107 -3.51 17.77 5.60
N THR A 108 -4.62 17.36 4.99
CA THR A 108 -5.57 18.23 4.28
C THR A 108 -6.97 18.11 4.87
N LYS A 109 -7.69 19.23 4.97
CA LYS A 109 -9.13 19.25 5.31
C LYS A 109 -10.02 19.23 4.06
N ASP A 110 -9.43 19.51 2.90
CA ASP A 110 -10.11 19.52 1.60
C ASP A 110 -10.40 18.09 1.13
N LYS A 111 -11.68 17.83 0.90
CA LYS A 111 -12.20 16.55 0.44
C LYS A 111 -11.75 16.23 -0.99
N ARG A 112 -11.80 17.20 -1.92
CA ARG A 112 -11.45 16.97 -3.32
C ARG A 112 -9.98 16.57 -3.44
N LYS A 113 -9.10 17.30 -2.74
CA LYS A 113 -7.69 16.95 -2.65
C LYS A 113 -7.48 15.54 -2.06
N ALA A 114 -8.22 15.17 -1.01
CA ALA A 114 -8.13 13.84 -0.44
C ALA A 114 -8.57 12.73 -1.40
N GLU A 115 -9.66 12.94 -2.16
CA GLU A 115 -10.17 11.99 -3.17
C GLU A 115 -9.20 11.83 -4.36
N GLN A 116 -8.53 12.92 -4.76
CA GLN A 116 -7.48 12.89 -5.77
C GLN A 116 -6.27 12.05 -5.31
N ILE A 117 -5.82 12.24 -4.07
CA ILE A 117 -4.73 11.46 -3.47
C ILE A 117 -5.14 9.98 -3.36
N GLU A 118 -6.35 9.69 -2.88
CA GLU A 118 -6.88 8.33 -2.80
C GLU A 118 -6.87 7.61 -4.16
N SER A 119 -7.29 8.33 -5.20
CA SER A 119 -7.36 7.80 -6.56
C SER A 119 -5.97 7.59 -7.17
N ALA A 120 -5.04 8.50 -6.95
CA ALA A 120 -3.64 8.35 -7.36
C ALA A 120 -2.97 7.16 -6.66
N PHE A 121 -3.18 7.02 -5.34
CA PHE A 121 -2.66 5.90 -4.56
C PHE A 121 -3.24 4.56 -5.03
N THR A 122 -4.54 4.52 -5.32
CA THR A 122 -5.21 3.33 -5.89
C THR A 122 -4.59 2.93 -7.23
N LYS A 123 -4.36 3.90 -8.14
CA LYS A 123 -3.70 3.64 -9.42
C LYS A 123 -2.26 3.17 -9.26
N HIS A 124 -1.52 3.71 -8.29
CA HIS A 124 -0.18 3.24 -7.99
C HIS A 124 -0.20 1.76 -7.56
N LEU A 125 -1.11 1.39 -6.65
CA LEU A 125 -1.28 0.00 -6.23
C LEU A 125 -1.73 -0.94 -7.36
N TRP A 126 -2.38 -0.45 -8.42
CA TRP A 126 -2.66 -1.27 -9.60
C TRP A 126 -1.40 -1.73 -10.32
N LYS A 127 -0.35 -0.91 -10.33
CA LYS A 127 0.94 -1.29 -10.93
C LYS A 127 1.62 -2.41 -10.15
N VAL A 128 1.36 -2.49 -8.84
CA VAL A 128 1.99 -3.45 -7.92
C VAL A 128 1.18 -4.74 -7.80
N TYR A 129 -0.13 -4.63 -7.57
CA TYR A 129 -1.01 -5.76 -7.26
C TYR A 129 -1.95 -6.14 -8.40
N GLY A 130 -1.98 -5.37 -9.49
CA GLY A 130 -2.92 -5.57 -10.58
C GLY A 130 -4.27 -4.87 -10.33
N ARG A 131 -4.84 -4.35 -11.42
CA ARG A 131 -6.08 -3.56 -11.39
C ARG A 131 -7.30 -4.35 -10.89
N SER A 132 -7.34 -5.67 -11.04
CA SER A 132 -8.44 -6.52 -10.54
C SER A 132 -8.38 -6.79 -9.03
N ASN A 133 -7.29 -6.40 -8.36
CA ASN A 133 -7.06 -6.72 -6.95
C ASN A 133 -7.25 -5.54 -6.01
N VAL A 134 -7.31 -4.30 -6.52
CA VAL A 134 -7.39 -3.09 -5.69
C VAL A 134 -8.58 -2.24 -6.08
N ARG A 135 -9.35 -1.76 -5.09
CA ARG A 135 -10.43 -0.78 -5.27
C ARG A 135 -10.27 0.38 -4.28
N GLY A 136 -10.79 1.55 -4.61
CA GLY A 136 -10.73 2.75 -3.77
C GLY A 136 -11.22 3.98 -4.51
N GLY A 137 -11.63 5.02 -3.78
CA GLY A 137 -12.13 6.27 -4.35
C GLY A 137 -13.17 6.09 -5.45
N TYR A 138 -12.95 6.76 -6.61
CA TYR A 138 -13.79 6.65 -7.81
C TYR A 138 -13.89 5.23 -8.39
N TYR A 139 -12.95 4.35 -8.04
CA TYR A 139 -12.90 2.96 -8.48
C TYR A 139 -13.39 2.01 -7.37
N SER A 140 -14.26 2.45 -6.48
CA SER A 140 -14.79 1.62 -5.38
C SER A 140 -15.90 0.65 -5.82
N SER A 141 -16.50 0.88 -6.99
CA SER A 141 -17.50 -0.01 -7.57
C SER A 141 -16.90 -1.35 -7.99
N PRO A 142 -17.57 -2.49 -7.75
CA PRO A 142 -17.09 -3.80 -8.17
C PRO A 142 -16.91 -3.90 -9.69
N LYS A 143 -17.90 -3.38 -10.44
CA LYS A 143 -17.82 -3.17 -11.89
C LYS A 143 -17.11 -1.84 -12.14
N ILE A 144 -15.88 -1.89 -12.65
CA ILE A 144 -15.19 -0.70 -13.14
C ILE A 144 -15.78 -0.38 -14.50
N ARG A 145 -16.37 0.81 -14.66
CA ARG A 145 -16.63 1.37 -15.99
C ARG A 145 -15.31 1.84 -16.55
N TYR A 146 -14.87 1.24 -17.65
CA TYR A 146 -13.73 1.71 -18.41
C TYR A 146 -14.17 2.97 -19.13
N LYS A 147 -13.50 4.09 -18.86
CA LYS A 147 -13.46 5.17 -19.83
C LYS A 147 -12.26 4.82 -20.68
N ASP A 148 -12.51 4.40 -21.91
CA ASP A 148 -11.46 4.05 -22.84
C ASP A 148 -10.50 5.22 -22.97
N SER A 149 -9.22 4.83 -23.10
CA SER A 149 -8.01 5.65 -23.02
C SER A 149 -8.03 6.86 -23.93
#